data_AF-Q65ER9-F1
#
_entry.id   AF-Q65ER9-F1
#
_cell.length_a   1.000
_cell.length_b   1.000
_cell.length_c   1.000
_cell.angle_alpha   90.00
_cell.angle_beta   90.00
_cell.angle_gamma   90.00
#
_symmetry.space_group_name_H-M   'P 1'
#
loop_
_entity.id
_entity.type
_entity.pdbx_description
1 polymer ?
#
loop_
_entity_poly.entity_id
_entity_poly.type
_entity_poly.pdbx_seq_one_letter_code
_entity_poly.pdbx_strand_id
1 'polypeptide(L)'
;MKKAIATIVILLLVALAAGCESWDRMVKDFNASNNGLERTATVYDQNGNKIKTYKGKFDVEVNDYGNKVKFDLDGKRIMISNAVVIVEEN
;
A
#
# COMPACT_ATOMS: atom_id res chain seq x y z
N MET A 1 31.13 -26.30 12.48
CA MET A 1 30.28 -25.26 13.12
C MET A 1 30.67 -23.84 12.68
N LYS A 2 31.91 -23.37 12.94
CA LYS A 2 32.34 -22.00 12.57
C LYS A 2 32.20 -21.66 11.08
N LYS A 3 32.51 -22.59 10.18
CA LYS A 3 32.38 -22.41 8.72
C LYS A 3 30.91 -22.34 8.26
N ALA A 4 30.02 -23.11 8.87
CA ALA A 4 28.58 -23.10 8.56
C ALA A 4 27.90 -21.81 9.02
N ILE A 5 28.28 -21.30 10.20
CA ILE A 5 27.82 -20.01 10.72
C ILE A 5 28.29 -18.88 9.79
N ALA A 6 29.56 -18.89 9.36
CA ALA A 6 30.07 -17.91 8.41
C ALA A 6 29.31 -17.93 7.07
N THR A 7 28.97 -19.11 6.55
CA THR A 7 28.17 -19.25 5.32
C THR A 7 26.76 -18.68 5.48
N ILE A 8 26.10 -18.94 6.61
CA ILE A 8 24.76 -18.41 6.92
C ILE A 8 24.79 -16.88 7.02
N VAL A 9 25.81 -16.31 7.67
CA VAL A 9 25.98 -14.85 7.80
C VAL A 9 26.21 -14.20 6.43
N ILE A 10 27.02 -14.82 5.58
CA ILE A 10 27.27 -14.32 4.21
C ILE A 10 25.98 -14.39 3.36
N LEU A 11 25.20 -15.46 3.46
CA LEU A 11 23.91 -15.59 2.76
C LEU A 11 22.89 -14.54 3.22
N LEU A 12 22.83 -14.26 4.52
CA LEU A 12 22.00 -13.19 5.09
C LEU A 12 22.44 -11.80 4.60
N LEU A 13 23.74 -11.53 4.54
CA LEU A 13 24.27 -10.26 4.03
C LEU A 13 23.99 -10.08 2.53
N VAL A 14 24.08 -11.15 1.74
CA VAL A 14 23.74 -11.13 0.31
C VAL A 14 22.22 -10.94 0.11
N ALA A 15 21.38 -11.55 0.96
CA ALA A 15 19.93 -11.35 0.94
C ALA A 15 19.53 -9.91 1.30
N LEU A 16 20.23 -9.28 2.25
CA LEU A 16 20.05 -7.86 2.60
C LEU A 16 20.50 -6.90 1.48
N ALA A 17 21.48 -7.30 0.66
CA ALA A 17 21.99 -6.50 -0.45
C ALA A 17 21.15 -6.64 -1.74
N ALA A 18 20.33 -7.69 -1.88
CA ALA A 18 19.68 -8.05 -3.14
C ALA A 18 18.28 -7.42 -3.37
N GLY A 19 17.72 -6.62 -2.46
CA GLY A 19 16.40 -6.02 -2.73
C GLY A 19 15.80 -5.22 -1.59
N CYS A 20 16.29 -3.99 -1.41
CA CYS A 20 15.68 -3.04 -0.47
C CYS A 20 14.23 -2.71 -0.88
N GLU A 21 13.93 -2.50 -2.17
CA GLU A 21 12.58 -2.06 -2.60
C GLU A 21 11.46 -3.07 -2.34
N SER A 22 11.71 -4.37 -2.48
CA SER A 22 10.73 -5.41 -2.14
C SER A 22 10.50 -5.48 -0.64
N TRP A 23 11.55 -5.27 0.15
CA TRP A 23 11.47 -5.26 1.61
C TRP A 23 10.73 -4.02 2.10
N ASP A 24 11.05 -2.84 1.54
CA ASP A 24 10.39 -1.58 1.84
C ASP A 24 8.90 -1.67 1.52
N ARG A 25 8.54 -2.28 0.38
CA ARG A 25 7.14 -2.54 0.02
C ARG A 25 6.45 -3.47 1.02
N MET A 26 7.10 -4.57 1.40
CA MET A 26 6.54 -5.51 2.38
C MET A 26 6.30 -4.83 3.74
N VAL A 27 7.23 -4.00 4.20
CA VAL A 27 7.09 -3.22 5.45
C VAL A 27 5.96 -2.19 5.31
N LYS A 28 5.83 -1.53 4.17
CA LYS A 28 4.73 -0.60 3.90
C LYS A 28 3.37 -1.30 3.89
N ASP A 29 3.25 -2.44 3.22
CA ASP A 29 2.01 -3.22 3.18
C ASP A 29 1.60 -3.66 4.59
N PHE A 30 2.57 -4.12 5.39
CA PHE A 30 2.33 -4.48 6.78
C PHE A 30 1.91 -3.28 7.65
N ASN A 31 2.51 -2.11 7.45
CA ASN A 31 2.11 -0.90 8.17
C ASN A 31 0.72 -0.41 7.74
N ALA A 32 0.43 -0.48 6.44
CA ALA A 32 -0.85 -0.10 5.87
C ALA A 32 -1.98 -0.95 6.46
N SER A 33 -1.82 -2.28 6.49
CA SER A 33 -2.87 -3.18 7.00
C SER A 33 -3.18 -3.01 8.48
N ASN A 34 -2.19 -2.58 9.29
CA ASN A 34 -2.36 -2.43 10.74
C ASN A 34 -2.84 -1.03 11.14
N ASN A 35 -2.32 0.02 10.49
CA ASN A 35 -2.50 1.40 10.94
C ASN A 35 -2.96 2.37 9.85
N GLY A 36 -3.09 1.92 8.59
CA GLY A 36 -3.21 2.77 7.42
C GLY A 36 -1.92 3.56 7.11
N LEU A 37 -1.88 4.21 5.95
CA LEU A 37 -0.83 5.18 5.59
C LEU A 37 -1.45 6.54 5.29
N GLU A 38 -0.68 7.61 5.49
CA GLU A 38 -1.09 8.96 5.10
C GLU A 38 -1.20 9.04 3.58
N ARG A 39 -2.44 9.20 3.09
CA ARG A 39 -2.75 9.13 1.67
C ARG A 39 -3.74 10.19 1.25
N THR A 40 -3.69 10.51 -0.05
CA THR A 40 -4.70 11.30 -0.74
C THR A 40 -5.38 10.41 -1.78
N ALA A 41 -6.68 10.17 -1.63
CA ALA A 41 -7.47 9.47 -2.64
C ALA A 41 -8.32 10.47 -3.42
N THR A 42 -8.13 10.57 -4.73
CA THR A 42 -8.92 11.43 -5.61
C THR A 42 -9.76 10.59 -6.56
N VAL A 43 -11.06 10.86 -6.56
CA VAL A 43 -12.07 10.20 -7.38
C VAL A 43 -12.38 11.06 -8.59
N TYR A 44 -12.38 10.44 -9.76
CA TYR A 44 -12.67 11.08 -11.03
C TYR A 44 -13.85 10.40 -11.73
N ASP A 45 -14.57 11.18 -12.54
CA ASP A 45 -15.52 10.62 -13.50
C ASP A 45 -14.79 9.97 -14.69
N GLN A 46 -15.55 9.37 -15.59
CA GLN A 46 -15.00 8.69 -16.77
C GLN A 46 -14.39 9.65 -17.81
N ASN A 47 -14.64 10.95 -17.68
CA ASN A 47 -14.07 11.99 -18.54
C ASN A 47 -12.80 12.62 -17.91
N GLY A 48 -12.38 12.15 -16.73
CA GLY A 48 -11.24 12.70 -15.99
C GLY A 48 -11.56 13.94 -15.14
N ASN A 49 -12.83 14.29 -14.95
CA ASN A 49 -13.21 15.38 -14.07
C ASN A 49 -13.16 14.93 -12.62
N LYS A 50 -12.57 15.75 -11.75
CA LYS A 50 -12.49 15.48 -10.32
C LYS A 50 -13.88 15.55 -9.68
N ILE A 51 -14.28 14.48 -9.01
CA ILE A 51 -15.52 14.39 -8.24
C ILE A 51 -15.25 14.77 -6.79
N LYS A 52 -14.24 14.14 -6.17
CA LYS A 52 -13.97 14.30 -4.73
C LYS A 52 -12.54 13.90 -4.37
N THR A 53 -12.01 14.51 -3.31
CA THR A 53 -10.73 14.14 -2.71
C THR A 53 -10.94 13.78 -1.24
N TYR A 54 -10.26 12.73 -0.80
CA TYR A 54 -10.16 12.27 0.59
C TYR A 54 -8.69 12.35 1.01
N LYS A 55 -8.43 12.82 2.22
CA LYS A 55 -7.09 12.95 2.79
C LYS A 55 -7.08 12.41 4.21
N GLY A 56 -6.04 11.68 4.55
CA GLY A 56 -5.79 11.21 5.92
C GLY A 56 -5.15 9.84 5.92
N LYS A 57 -5.17 9.20 7.08
CA LYS A 57 -4.58 7.88 7.28
C LYS A 57 -5.58 6.77 7.02
N PHE A 58 -5.36 5.98 5.98
CA PHE A 58 -6.24 4.85 5.65
C PHE A 58 -5.51 3.74 4.89
N ASP A 59 -6.04 2.53 5.02
CA ASP A 59 -5.69 1.42 4.16
C ASP A 59 -6.70 1.30 3.01
N VAL A 60 -6.23 0.86 1.85
CA VAL A 60 -7.06 0.78 0.63
C VAL A 60 -7.19 -0.66 0.21
N GLU A 61 -8.44 -1.12 0.13
CA GLU A 61 -8.75 -2.43 -0.43
C GLU A 61 -9.43 -2.26 -1.79
N VAL A 62 -8.91 -2.99 -2.76
CA VAL A 62 -9.49 -3.11 -4.11
C VAL A 62 -10.00 -4.54 -4.26
N ASN A 63 -11.20 -4.70 -4.79
CA ASN A 63 -11.72 -6.05 -5.05
C ASN A 63 -11.01 -6.72 -6.24
N ASP A 64 -11.21 -8.03 -6.38
CA ASP A 64 -10.57 -8.84 -7.44
C ASP A 64 -10.88 -8.36 -8.87
N TYR A 65 -12.03 -7.70 -9.06
CA TYR A 65 -12.45 -7.17 -10.35
C TYR A 65 -11.91 -5.76 -10.65
N GLY A 66 -11.21 -5.12 -9.71
CA GLY A 66 -10.65 -3.78 -9.84
C GLY A 66 -11.68 -2.64 -9.92
N ASN A 67 -12.97 -2.94 -9.80
CA ASN A 67 -14.05 -1.98 -10.01
C ASN A 67 -14.64 -1.41 -8.71
N LYS A 68 -14.16 -1.87 -7.55
CA LYS A 68 -14.55 -1.34 -6.24
C LYS A 68 -13.32 -1.03 -5.40
N VAL A 69 -13.27 0.19 -4.90
CA VAL A 69 -12.30 0.66 -3.91
C VAL A 69 -13.04 0.92 -2.61
N LYS A 70 -12.50 0.44 -1.48
CA LYS A 70 -13.02 0.76 -0.15
C LYS A 70 -11.89 1.11 0.83
N PHE A 71 -12.19 2.01 1.74
CA PHE A 71 -11.30 2.41 2.83
C PHE A 71 -12.12 3.04 3.95
N ASP A 72 -11.57 3.04 5.16
CA ASP A 72 -12.18 3.67 6.34
C ASP A 72 -11.44 4.98 6.66
N LEU A 73 -12.18 6.07 6.85
CA LEU A 73 -11.65 7.38 7.20
C LEU A 73 -12.55 8.02 8.25
N ASP A 74 -11.96 8.49 9.35
CA ASP A 74 -12.67 9.15 10.47
C ASP A 74 -13.88 8.36 10.98
N GLY A 75 -13.72 7.03 11.10
CA GLY A 75 -14.78 6.11 11.56
C GLY A 75 -15.90 5.86 10.54
N LYS A 76 -15.76 6.35 9.29
CA LYS A 76 -16.73 6.12 8.21
C LYS A 76 -16.13 5.27 7.11
N ARG A 77 -16.87 4.25 6.68
CA ARG A 77 -16.52 3.45 5.50
C ARG A 77 -16.90 4.17 4.22
N ILE A 78 -15.93 4.35 3.35
CA ILE A 78 -16.12 4.86 2.00
C ILE A 78 -16.03 3.70 1.02
N MET A 79 -17.00 3.60 0.11
CA MET A 79 -17.01 2.63 -0.97
C MET A 79 -17.28 3.35 -2.27
N ILE A 80 -16.42 3.14 -3.25
CA ILE A 80 -16.50 3.73 -4.58
C ILE A 80 -16.57 2.58 -5.57
N SER A 81 -17.56 2.59 -6.47
CA SER A 81 -17.75 1.55 -7.47
C SER A 81 -17.79 2.17 -8.87
N ASN A 82 -17.09 1.54 -9.82
CA ASN A 82 -17.05 1.93 -11.22
C ASN A 82 -16.60 3.39 -11.48
N ALA A 83 -15.65 3.88 -10.69
CA ALA A 83 -15.03 5.19 -10.88
C ALA A 83 -13.49 5.08 -10.89
N VAL A 84 -12.82 6.05 -11.51
CA VAL A 84 -11.36 6.13 -11.47
C VAL A 84 -10.94 6.69 -10.13
N VAL A 85 -10.04 6.00 -9.43
CA VAL A 85 -9.50 6.43 -8.13
C VAL A 85 -7.98 6.42 -8.21
N ILE A 86 -7.36 7.57 -7.95
CA ILE A 86 -5.91 7.69 -7.81
C ILE A 86 -5.61 7.84 -6.31
N VAL A 87 -4.73 6.99 -5.79
CA VAL A 87 -4.29 7.03 -4.39
C VAL A 87 -2.79 7.31 -4.35
N GLU A 88 -2.42 8.39 -3.68
CA GLU A 88 -1.03 8.82 -3.51
C GLU A 88 -0.68 8.78 -2.02
N GLU A 89 0.48 8.21 -1.68
CA GLU A 89 1.07 8.30 -0.33
C GLU A 89 1.72 9.67 -0.18
N ASN A 90 1.51 10.35 0.96
CA ASN A 90 2.07 11.67 1.26
C ASN A 90 3.39 11.59 2.03
#